data_AF-A0A419JXG4-F1
#
_entry.id   AF-A0A419JXG4-F1
#
_cell.length_a   1.000
_cell.length_b   1.000
_cell.length_c   1.000
_cell.angle_alpha   90.00
_cell.angle_beta   90.00
_cell.angle_gamma   90.00
#
_symmetry.space_group_name_H-M   'P 1'
#
loop_
_entity.id
_entity.type
_entity.pdbx_description
1 polymer ?
#
loop_
_entity_poly.entity_id
_entity_poly.type
_entity_poly.pdbx_seq_one_letter_code
_entity_poly.pdbx_strand_id
1 'polypeptide(L)'
;MGGIKTVTYIVLLGASLVFISYIFGEPPFEGTPPFLEPYSNIIMFALPALVYIKAALVLIFGYLVLNTVSGLVYTYMLRLTDHPTASAIKSVTRVSGVALLLGLLSSIFNVNPAAALTLGSFGGLVVGFATQTILSHVVAGVFLLLARPFAIGDKLTVAGQTGEVKEIRLMHLVLETEDREILIPSGTVVTQILQKAKPKKTPKPVPTVLVLNPLPESAEPGSTIKFTGKLTEAETGKPVPNVTVKILEKDIMRDDLLVSTVTEADGQFNAEWKAARTDLDDTVEVYAKFEGNEDYRRSQTKQYVIKIAKQTESA
;
A
#
# COMPACT_ATOMS: atom_id res chain seq x y z
N MET A 1 -31.23 49.96 55.86
CA MET A 1 -29.94 49.20 55.97
C MET A 1 -30.11 47.68 56.02
N GLY A 2 -31.30 47.13 56.32
CA GLY A 2 -31.54 45.68 56.39
C GLY A 2 -31.62 44.95 55.03
N GLY A 3 -32.26 45.55 54.01
CA GLY A 3 -32.54 44.86 52.74
C GLY A 3 -31.30 44.40 51.95
N ILE A 4 -30.22 45.19 51.94
CA ILE A 4 -28.98 44.82 51.22
C ILE A 4 -28.33 43.59 51.85
N LYS A 5 -28.27 43.53 53.19
CA LYS A 5 -27.72 42.37 53.91
C LYS A 5 -28.55 41.11 53.64
N THR A 6 -29.88 41.23 53.66
CA THR A 6 -30.79 40.13 53.34
C THR A 6 -30.57 39.59 51.92
N VAL A 7 -30.42 40.46 50.92
CA VAL A 7 -30.13 40.04 49.54
C VAL A 7 -28.77 39.34 49.44
N THR A 8 -27.73 39.86 50.09
CA THR A 8 -26.41 39.21 50.11
C THR A 8 -26.45 37.82 50.75
N TYR A 9 -27.17 37.65 51.86
CA TYR A 9 -27.33 36.34 52.50
C TYR A 9 -28.11 35.35 51.62
N ILE A 10 -29.14 35.80 50.91
CA ILE A 10 -29.91 34.95 49.98
C ILE A 10 -29.04 34.49 48.81
N VAL A 11 -28.23 35.39 48.24
CA VAL A 11 -27.32 35.06 47.13
C VAL A 11 -26.23 34.08 47.58
N LEU A 12 -25.62 34.32 48.75
CA LEU A 12 -24.62 33.41 49.32
C LEU A 12 -25.21 32.05 49.67
N LEU A 13 -26.41 32.00 50.24
CA LEU A 13 -27.13 30.77 50.54
C LEU A 13 -27.44 29.99 49.25
N GLY A 14 -27.96 30.66 48.22
CA GLY A 14 -28.24 30.05 46.92
C GLY A 14 -26.98 29.49 46.26
N ALA A 15 -25.88 30.25 46.24
CA ALA A 15 -24.60 29.81 45.71
C ALA A 15 -24.02 28.61 46.48
N SER A 16 -24.11 28.65 47.82
CA SER A 16 -23.66 27.56 48.69
C SER A 16 -24.49 26.28 48.49
N LEU A 17 -25.82 26.40 48.40
CA LEU A 17 -26.70 25.26 48.13
C LEU A 17 -26.49 24.66 46.73
N VAL A 18 -26.23 25.50 45.71
CA VAL A 18 -25.84 25.02 44.37
C VAL A 18 -24.52 24.25 44.43
N PHE A 19 -23.51 24.80 45.13
CA PHE A 19 -22.19 24.18 45.27
C PHE A 19 -22.26 22.85 46.04
N ILE A 20 -22.99 22.83 47.16
CA ILE A 20 -23.20 21.64 47.99
C ILE A 20 -23.97 20.57 47.21
N SER A 21 -25.07 20.92 46.53
CA SER A 21 -25.81 19.97 45.70
C SER A 21 -24.98 19.43 44.53
N TYR A 22 -24.08 20.24 43.97
CA TYR A 22 -23.17 19.79 42.91
C TYR A 22 -22.12 18.78 43.42
N ILE A 23 -21.58 18.98 44.62
CA ILE A 23 -20.58 18.06 45.22
C ILE A 23 -21.22 16.78 45.79
N PHE A 24 -22.41 16.90 46.41
CA PHE A 24 -23.01 15.82 47.20
C PHE A 24 -24.25 15.17 46.57
N GLY A 25 -24.72 15.65 45.41
CA GLY A 25 -25.88 15.10 44.68
C GLY A 25 -27.25 15.50 45.26
N GLU A 26 -27.42 15.38 46.58
CA GLU A 26 -28.63 15.73 47.34
C GLU A 26 -28.33 16.84 48.38
N PRO A 27 -29.31 17.67 48.79
CA PRO A 27 -29.12 18.59 49.89
C PRO A 27 -28.87 17.80 51.20
N PRO A 28 -27.86 18.17 52.00
CA PRO A 28 -27.44 17.38 53.18
C PRO A 28 -28.41 17.45 54.37
N PHE A 29 -29.59 18.05 54.19
CA PHE A 29 -30.57 18.28 55.24
C PHE A 29 -31.95 17.81 54.78
N GLU A 30 -32.63 16.99 55.58
CA GLU A 30 -34.00 16.50 55.35
C GLU A 30 -35.10 17.55 55.63
N GLY A 31 -34.72 18.82 55.79
CA GLY A 31 -35.62 19.94 56.07
C GLY A 31 -34.86 21.26 56.19
N THR A 32 -35.57 22.38 56.40
CA THR A 32 -34.91 23.66 56.71
C THR A 32 -34.34 23.61 58.12
N PRO A 33 -33.01 23.75 58.31
CA PRO A 33 -32.40 23.84 59.64
C PRO A 33 -33.06 24.92 60.50
N PRO A 34 -33.10 24.78 61.84
CA PRO A 34 -33.77 25.74 62.73
C PRO A 34 -33.32 27.20 62.56
N PHE A 35 -32.04 27.41 62.22
CA PHE A 35 -31.49 28.75 61.97
C PHE A 35 -31.93 29.38 60.62
N LEU A 36 -32.51 28.58 59.71
CA LEU A 36 -33.06 28.99 58.42
C LEU A 36 -34.59 29.07 58.40
N GLU A 37 -35.29 28.60 59.43
CA GLU A 37 -36.75 28.70 59.53
C GLU A 37 -37.31 30.12 59.32
N PRO A 38 -36.68 31.20 59.83
CA PRO A 38 -37.14 32.57 59.58
C PRO A 38 -37.12 32.97 58.09
N TYR A 39 -36.37 32.23 57.27
CA TYR A 39 -36.21 32.45 55.82
C TYR A 39 -36.91 31.37 54.97
N SER A 40 -37.64 30.45 55.59
CA SER A 40 -38.33 29.32 54.92
C SER A 40 -39.16 29.72 53.71
N ASN A 41 -39.94 30.81 53.81
CA ASN A 41 -40.74 31.35 52.70
C ASN A 41 -39.88 31.78 51.49
N ILE A 42 -38.72 32.37 51.75
CA ILE A 42 -37.78 32.82 50.72
C ILE A 42 -37.09 31.62 50.10
N ILE A 43 -36.71 30.62 50.91
CA ILE A 43 -36.09 29.38 50.45
C ILE A 43 -37.05 28.61 49.54
N MET A 44 -38.31 28.43 49.94
CA MET A 44 -39.33 27.75 49.15
C MET A 44 -39.58 28.42 47.80
N PHE A 45 -39.49 29.76 47.75
CA PHE A 45 -39.56 30.51 46.49
C PHE A 45 -38.27 30.38 45.64
N ALA A 46 -37.10 30.28 46.27
CA ALA A 46 -35.81 30.21 45.58
C ALA A 46 -35.44 28.80 45.07
N LEU A 47 -35.94 27.73 45.69
CA LEU A 47 -35.59 26.35 45.35
C LEU A 47 -35.83 26.00 43.86
N PRO A 48 -36.98 26.33 43.24
CA PRO A 48 -37.20 26.08 41.81
C PRO A 48 -36.25 26.89 40.90
N ALA A 49 -35.79 28.06 41.36
CA ALA A 49 -34.88 28.91 40.61
C ALA A 49 -33.45 28.32 40.52
N LEU A 50 -33.06 27.44 41.45
CA LEU A 50 -31.73 26.83 41.49
C LEU A 50 -31.42 26.01 40.22
N VAL A 51 -32.42 25.37 39.60
CA VAL A 51 -32.24 24.60 38.36
C VAL A 51 -31.80 25.51 37.21
N TYR A 52 -32.42 26.69 37.07
CA TYR A 52 -32.05 27.66 36.05
C TYR A 52 -30.68 28.28 36.30
N ILE A 53 -30.34 28.53 37.57
CA ILE A 53 -29.00 29.02 37.95
C ILE A 53 -27.93 27.96 37.61
N LYS A 54 -28.17 26.69 37.95
CA LYS A 54 -27.29 25.57 37.57
C LYS A 54 -27.14 25.46 36.05
N ALA A 55 -28.24 25.52 35.30
CA ALA A 55 -28.22 25.48 33.84
C ALA A 55 -27.44 26.67 33.25
N ALA A 56 -27.63 27.88 33.77
CA ALA A 56 -26.90 29.07 33.35
C ALA A 56 -25.40 28.95 33.63
N LEU A 57 -25.01 28.45 34.82
CA LEU A 57 -23.60 28.19 35.14
C LEU A 57 -22.98 27.17 34.20
N VAL A 58 -23.65 26.03 33.98
CA VAL A 58 -23.14 25.01 33.05
C VAL A 58 -23.04 25.55 31.62
N LEU A 59 -24.01 26.36 31.17
CA LEU A 59 -23.96 26.97 29.84
C LEU A 59 -22.81 27.98 29.73
N ILE A 60 -22.61 28.86 30.72
CA ILE A 60 -21.54 29.86 30.71
C ILE A 60 -20.17 29.17 30.79
N PHE A 61 -19.93 28.33 31.79
CA PHE A 61 -18.66 27.64 31.95
C PHE A 61 -18.40 26.66 30.82
N GLY A 62 -19.41 25.92 30.38
CA GLY A 62 -19.33 25.01 29.24
C GLY A 62 -18.97 25.74 27.95
N TYR A 63 -19.59 26.90 27.69
CA TYR A 63 -19.25 27.74 26.54
C TYR A 63 -17.81 28.28 26.62
N LEU A 64 -17.37 28.75 27.80
CA LEU A 64 -16.00 29.22 28.01
C LEU A 64 -14.97 28.10 27.78
N VAL A 65 -15.22 26.91 28.35
CA VAL A 65 -14.38 25.72 28.15
C VAL A 65 -14.37 25.36 26.67
N LEU A 66 -15.52 25.30 26.00
CA LEU A 66 -15.61 24.95 24.59
C LEU A 66 -14.86 25.93 23.70
N ASN A 67 -14.99 27.24 23.93
CA ASN A 67 -14.29 28.26 23.16
C ASN A 67 -12.77 28.17 23.38
N THR A 68 -12.35 27.91 24.63
CA THR A 68 -10.94 27.73 24.98
C THR A 68 -10.35 26.47 24.34
N VAL A 69 -11.03 25.33 24.48
CA VAL A 69 -10.61 24.04 23.91
C VAL A 69 -10.56 24.10 22.39
N SER A 70 -11.60 24.62 21.73
CA SER A 70 -11.60 24.75 20.27
C SER A 70 -10.53 25.72 19.78
N GLY A 71 -10.24 26.80 20.52
CA GLY A 71 -9.12 27.70 20.25
C GLY A 71 -7.75 27.04 20.43
N LEU A 72 -7.59 26.22 21.47
CA LEU A 72 -6.37 25.45 21.72
C LEU A 72 -6.14 24.41 20.61
N VAL A 73 -7.18 23.64 20.26
CA VAL A 73 -7.16 22.67 19.16
C VAL A 73 -6.77 23.35 17.85
N TYR A 74 -7.38 24.50 17.54
CA TYR A 74 -7.03 25.28 16.35
C TYR A 74 -5.55 25.70 16.35
N THR A 75 -5.07 26.26 17.46
CA THR A 75 -3.67 26.71 17.59
C THR A 75 -2.69 25.55 17.47
N TYR A 76 -3.04 24.40 18.04
CA TYR A 76 -2.24 23.18 17.93
C TYR A 76 -2.26 22.62 16.50
N MET A 77 -3.43 22.57 15.86
CA MET A 77 -3.58 22.11 14.48
C MET A 77 -2.83 23.01 13.48
N LEU A 78 -2.79 24.33 13.68
CA LEU A 78 -1.99 25.24 12.85
C LEU A 78 -0.48 24.90 12.84
N ARG A 79 0.02 24.14 13.82
CA ARG A 79 1.42 23.67 13.82
C ARG A 79 1.63 22.43 12.96
N LEU A 80 0.55 21.72 12.64
CA LEU A 80 0.57 20.43 11.93
C LEU A 80 -0.04 20.52 10.52
N THR A 81 -0.86 21.55 10.26
CA THR A 81 -1.65 21.68 9.03
C THR A 81 -1.90 23.15 8.66
N ASP A 82 -2.51 23.38 7.51
CA ASP A 82 -2.85 24.69 6.97
C ASP A 82 -4.11 25.29 7.62
N HIS A 83 -4.31 26.58 7.40
CA HIS A 83 -5.38 27.34 8.05
C HIS A 83 -6.80 26.83 7.74
N PRO A 84 -7.16 26.50 6.48
CA PRO A 84 -8.45 25.86 6.18
C PRO A 84 -8.70 24.58 6.97
N THR A 85 -7.74 23.66 7.00
CA THR A 85 -7.87 22.37 7.70
C THR A 85 -7.97 22.57 9.21
N ALA A 86 -7.13 23.41 9.80
CA ALA A 86 -7.21 23.74 11.23
C ALA A 86 -8.57 24.37 11.60
N SER A 87 -9.12 25.24 10.74
CA SER A 87 -10.43 25.85 10.92
C SER A 87 -11.57 24.84 10.81
N ALA A 88 -11.48 23.87 9.90
CA ALA A 88 -12.44 22.78 9.79
C ALA A 88 -12.44 21.91 11.06
N ILE A 89 -11.27 21.53 11.57
CA ILE A 89 -11.15 20.76 12.82
C ILE A 89 -11.71 21.54 14.00
N LYS A 90 -11.40 22.83 14.12
CA LYS A 90 -11.99 23.72 15.14
C LYS A 90 -13.53 23.69 15.09
N SER A 91 -14.08 23.75 13.88
CA SER A 91 -15.53 23.75 13.66
C SER A 91 -16.15 22.42 14.10
N VAL A 92 -15.54 21.29 13.73
CA VAL A 92 -15.97 19.95 14.18
C VAL A 92 -15.89 19.83 15.70
N THR A 93 -14.79 20.24 16.33
CA THR A 93 -14.65 20.25 17.81
C THR A 93 -15.75 21.09 18.46
N ARG A 94 -16.06 22.27 17.88
CA ARG A 94 -17.09 23.17 18.40
C ARG A 94 -18.48 22.55 18.28
N VAL A 95 -18.85 22.00 17.13
CA VAL A 95 -20.16 21.37 16.90
C VAL A 95 -20.35 20.17 17.83
N SER A 96 -19.36 19.29 17.93
CA SER A 96 -19.40 18.15 18.86
C SER A 96 -19.51 18.59 20.32
N GLY A 97 -18.77 19.63 20.71
CA GLY A 97 -18.85 20.17 22.07
C GLY A 97 -20.19 20.83 22.38
N VAL A 98 -20.83 21.49 21.42
CA VAL A 98 -22.22 21.99 21.59
C VAL A 98 -23.18 20.82 21.81
N ALA A 99 -23.07 19.74 21.05
CA ALA A 99 -23.92 18.56 21.23
C ALA A 99 -23.78 17.96 22.65
N LEU A 100 -22.54 17.86 23.17
CA LEU A 100 -22.29 17.42 24.54
C LEU A 100 -22.87 18.39 25.58
N LEU A 101 -22.72 19.70 25.36
CA LEU A 101 -23.26 20.72 26.26
C LEU A 101 -24.80 20.66 26.33
N LEU A 102 -25.47 20.45 25.19
CA LEU A 102 -26.92 20.24 25.14
C LEU A 102 -27.35 18.96 25.87
N GLY A 103 -26.55 17.90 25.80
CA GLY A 103 -26.75 16.67 26.57
C GLY A 103 -26.67 16.91 28.07
N LEU A 104 -25.67 17.67 28.54
CA LEU A 104 -25.55 18.06 29.96
C LEU A 104 -26.74 18.90 30.43
N LEU A 105 -27.18 19.86 29.61
CA LEU A 105 -28.34 20.69 29.93
C LEU A 105 -29.63 19.86 30.04
N SER A 106 -29.79 18.85 29.19
CA SER A 106 -30.95 17.95 29.24
C SER A 106 -31.04 17.20 30.57
N SER A 107 -29.89 16.83 31.16
CA SER A 107 -29.83 16.22 32.50
C SER A 107 -30.28 17.19 33.60
N ILE A 108 -29.85 18.46 33.54
CA ILE A 108 -30.20 19.48 34.56
C ILE A 108 -31.71 19.76 34.58
N PHE A 109 -32.34 19.83 33.42
CA PHE A 109 -33.78 20.04 33.30
C PHE A 109 -34.60 18.78 33.57
N ASN A 110 -33.95 17.67 33.93
CA ASN A 110 -34.58 16.35 34.10
C ASN A 110 -35.46 15.99 32.89
N VAL A 111 -34.98 16.34 31.69
CA VAL A 111 -35.67 16.00 30.43
C VAL A 111 -35.83 14.50 30.39
N ASN A 112 -37.01 14.03 29.97
CA ASN A 112 -37.28 12.60 29.85
C ASN A 112 -36.13 11.93 29.06
N PRO A 113 -35.40 10.96 29.68
CA PRO A 113 -34.28 10.30 29.03
C PRO A 113 -34.65 9.66 27.70
N ALA A 114 -35.89 9.17 27.56
CA ALA A 114 -36.39 8.63 26.29
C ALA A 114 -36.54 9.71 25.21
N ALA A 115 -36.98 10.92 25.57
CA ALA A 115 -37.10 12.03 24.62
C ALA A 115 -35.71 12.55 24.18
N ALA A 116 -34.78 12.71 25.12
CA ALA A 116 -33.41 13.10 24.83
C ALA A 116 -32.70 12.04 23.95
N LEU A 117 -32.88 10.75 24.26
CA LEU A 117 -32.36 9.65 23.46
C LEU A 117 -32.97 9.64 22.05
N THR A 118 -34.28 9.89 21.93
CA THR A 118 -34.97 9.96 20.63
C THR A 118 -34.38 11.07 19.75
N LEU A 119 -34.27 12.28 20.30
CA LEU A 119 -33.70 13.42 19.57
C LEU A 119 -32.22 13.21 19.21
N GLY A 120 -31.43 12.70 20.17
CA GLY A 120 -30.02 12.40 19.94
C GLY A 120 -29.82 11.30 18.89
N SER A 121 -30.63 10.23 18.93
CA SER A 121 -30.58 9.13 17.96
C SER A 121 -30.96 9.61 16.56
N PHE A 122 -32.02 10.41 16.44
CA PHE A 122 -32.41 10.99 15.15
C PHE A 122 -31.33 11.94 14.60
N GLY A 123 -30.77 12.82 15.44
CA GLY A 123 -29.66 13.70 15.06
C GLY A 123 -28.43 12.90 14.61
N GLY A 124 -28.06 11.87 15.37
CA GLY A 124 -26.96 10.96 15.03
C GLY A 124 -27.20 10.21 13.71
N LEU A 125 -28.43 9.75 13.46
CA LEU A 125 -28.81 9.09 12.22
C LEU A 125 -28.67 10.03 11.01
N VAL A 126 -29.15 11.28 11.12
CA VAL A 126 -29.05 12.28 10.05
C VAL A 126 -27.59 12.59 9.73
N VAL A 127 -26.75 12.80 10.75
CA VAL A 127 -25.30 13.02 10.57
C VAL A 127 -24.63 11.78 9.97
N GLY A 128 -25.02 10.58 10.40
CA GLY A 128 -24.54 9.31 9.86
C GLY A 128 -24.85 9.16 8.37
N PHE A 129 -26.09 9.40 7.95
CA PHE A 129 -26.46 9.36 6.54
C PHE A 129 -25.76 10.43 5.72
N ALA A 130 -25.60 11.65 6.24
CA ALA A 130 -24.89 12.71 5.55
C ALA A 130 -23.40 12.38 5.31
N THR A 131 -22.79 11.57 6.18
CA THR A 131 -21.36 11.21 6.12
C THR A 131 -21.09 9.83 5.51
N GLN A 132 -22.13 9.05 5.21
CA GLN A 132 -22.04 7.65 4.81
C GLN A 132 -21.09 7.41 3.62
N THR A 133 -21.19 8.22 2.57
CA THR A 133 -20.36 8.06 1.35
C THR A 133 -18.89 8.33 1.63
N ILE A 134 -18.58 9.37 2.41
CA ILE A 134 -17.20 9.71 2.77
C ILE A 134 -16.59 8.57 3.60
N LEU A 135 -17.33 8.07 4.60
CA LEU A 135 -16.87 6.97 5.44
C LEU A 135 -16.68 5.67 4.64
N SER A 136 -17.53 5.40 3.65
CA SER A 136 -17.39 4.26 2.75
C SER A 136 -16.05 4.30 2.00
N HIS A 137 -15.62 5.48 1.52
CA HIS A 137 -14.32 5.64 0.89
C HIS A 137 -13.16 5.41 1.86
N VAL A 138 -13.24 5.92 3.10
CA VAL A 138 -12.22 5.65 4.15
C VAL A 138 -12.05 4.16 4.36
N VAL A 139 -13.14 3.46 4.63
CA VAL A 139 -13.12 2.03 4.96
C VAL A 139 -12.58 1.23 3.79
N ALA A 140 -12.97 1.58 2.56
CA ALA A 140 -12.43 0.96 1.36
C ALA A 140 -10.93 1.20 1.20
N GLY A 141 -10.42 2.41 1.46
CA GLY A 141 -8.98 2.68 1.41
C GLY A 141 -8.20 1.91 2.47
N VAL A 142 -8.70 1.83 3.71
CA VAL A 142 -8.12 0.98 4.76
C VAL A 142 -8.05 -0.48 4.29
N PHE A 143 -9.14 -1.00 3.72
CA PHE A 143 -9.17 -2.35 3.18
C PHE A 143 -8.12 -2.56 2.07
N LEU A 144 -8.02 -1.65 1.10
CA LEU A 144 -7.03 -1.74 0.02
C LEU A 144 -5.59 -1.73 0.55
N LEU A 145 -5.30 -0.90 1.55
CA LEU A 145 -3.98 -0.82 2.19
C LEU A 145 -3.60 -2.11 2.94
N LEU A 146 -4.58 -2.76 3.57
CA LEU A 146 -4.37 -4.00 4.33
C LEU A 146 -4.36 -5.24 3.45
N ALA A 147 -5.38 -5.42 2.60
CA ALA A 147 -5.55 -6.59 1.75
C ALA A 147 -4.58 -6.60 0.55
N ARG A 148 -4.12 -5.42 0.11
CA ARG A 148 -3.20 -5.22 -1.03
C ARG A 148 -3.51 -6.14 -2.23
N PRO A 149 -4.73 -6.08 -2.81
CA PRO A 149 -5.09 -6.90 -3.97
C PRO A 149 -4.24 -6.60 -5.21
N PHE A 150 -3.56 -5.45 -5.21
CA PHE A 150 -2.59 -5.01 -6.19
C PHE A 150 -1.50 -4.19 -5.48
N ALA A 151 -0.37 -4.00 -6.14
CA ALA A 151 0.80 -3.28 -5.66
C ALA A 151 1.04 -2.00 -6.46
N ILE A 152 1.85 -1.11 -5.90
CA ILE A 152 2.40 0.04 -6.62
C ILE A 152 3.21 -0.48 -7.82
N GLY A 153 3.02 0.14 -8.99
CA GLY A 153 3.61 -0.28 -10.26
C GLY A 153 2.77 -1.27 -11.07
N ASP A 154 1.69 -1.82 -10.51
CA ASP A 154 0.78 -2.65 -11.30
C ASP A 154 0.00 -1.78 -12.31
N LYS A 155 -0.09 -2.22 -13.56
CA LYS A 155 -0.99 -1.63 -14.55
C LYS A 155 -2.40 -2.17 -14.34
N LEU A 156 -3.32 -1.29 -13.94
CA LEU A 156 -4.70 -1.62 -13.61
C LEU A 156 -5.67 -0.89 -14.52
N THR A 157 -6.83 -1.52 -14.76
CA THR A 157 -8.02 -0.87 -15.29
C THR A 157 -9.16 -1.01 -14.30
N VAL A 158 -9.73 0.11 -13.88
CA VAL A 158 -10.84 0.19 -12.92
C VAL A 158 -11.72 1.38 -13.26
N ALA A 159 -13.04 1.20 -13.17
CA ALA A 159 -14.03 2.23 -13.55
C ALA A 159 -13.82 2.79 -14.98
N GLY A 160 -13.33 1.95 -15.90
CA GLY A 160 -13.06 2.34 -17.29
C GLY A 160 -11.80 3.20 -17.49
N GLN A 161 -11.03 3.47 -16.43
CA GLN A 161 -9.76 4.18 -16.49
C GLN A 161 -8.60 3.20 -16.36
N THR A 162 -7.57 3.34 -17.21
CA THR A 162 -6.37 2.51 -17.20
C THR A 162 -5.16 3.35 -16.83
N GLY A 163 -4.35 2.87 -15.89
CA GLY A 163 -3.10 3.51 -15.51
C GLY A 163 -2.25 2.61 -14.64
N GLU A 164 -1.05 3.07 -14.31
CA GLU A 164 -0.16 2.41 -13.37
C GLU A 164 -0.47 2.87 -11.94
N VAL A 165 -0.50 1.94 -10.98
CA VAL A 165 -0.75 2.31 -9.57
C VAL A 165 0.42 3.11 -9.04
N LYS A 166 0.20 4.40 -8.79
CA LYS A 166 1.19 5.29 -8.17
C LYS A 166 1.14 5.23 -6.65
N GLU A 167 -0.07 5.41 -6.11
CA GLU A 167 -0.27 5.52 -4.66
C GLU A 167 -1.67 5.02 -4.26
N ILE A 168 -1.75 4.37 -3.09
CA ILE A 168 -3.01 3.99 -2.46
C ILE A 168 -3.23 4.92 -1.27
N ARG A 169 -4.17 5.86 -1.38
CA ARG A 169 -4.54 6.76 -0.28
C ARG A 169 -5.81 6.26 0.40
N LEU A 170 -6.11 6.85 1.56
CA LEU A 170 -7.28 6.51 2.36
C LEU A 170 -8.60 6.72 1.61
N MET A 171 -8.73 7.81 0.84
CA MET A 171 -9.97 8.12 0.12
C MET A 171 -9.90 7.84 -1.37
N HIS A 172 -8.69 7.75 -1.95
CA HIS A 172 -8.50 7.64 -3.39
C HIS A 172 -7.36 6.68 -3.74
N LEU A 173 -7.53 5.93 -4.82
CA LEU A 173 -6.44 5.32 -5.57
C LEU A 173 -5.92 6.33 -6.60
N VAL A 174 -4.61 6.51 -6.65
CA VAL A 174 -3.96 7.35 -7.66
C VAL A 174 -3.37 6.46 -8.73
N LEU A 175 -3.93 6.55 -9.94
CA LEU A 175 -3.35 5.94 -11.13
C LEU A 175 -2.58 7.00 -11.91
N GLU A 176 -1.37 6.68 -12.32
CA GLU A 176 -0.56 7.50 -13.22
C GLU A 176 -0.75 7.02 -14.66
N THR A 177 -1.00 7.97 -15.55
CA THR A 177 -0.98 7.79 -17.00
C THR A 177 0.15 8.66 -17.57
N GLU A 178 0.45 8.55 -18.86
CA GLU A 178 1.51 9.36 -19.50
C GLU A 178 1.32 10.88 -19.32
N ASP A 179 0.07 11.35 -19.34
CA ASP A 179 -0.22 12.80 -19.34
C ASP A 179 -0.76 13.35 -18.01
N ARG A 180 -1.26 12.49 -17.11
CA ARG A 180 -2.01 12.93 -15.91
C ARG A 180 -2.16 11.86 -14.84
N GLU A 181 -2.45 12.32 -13.62
CA GLU A 181 -2.94 11.49 -12.53
C GLU A 181 -4.47 11.36 -12.57
N ILE A 182 -4.97 10.16 -12.29
CA ILE A 182 -6.39 9.84 -12.18
C ILE A 182 -6.67 9.42 -10.73
N LEU A 183 -7.49 10.21 -10.02
CA LEU A 183 -7.88 9.95 -8.65
C LEU A 183 -9.24 9.25 -8.64
N ILE A 184 -9.25 7.99 -8.22
CA ILE A 184 -10.46 7.17 -8.18
C ILE A 184 -10.86 6.96 -6.72
N PRO A 185 -12.08 7.30 -6.29
CA PRO A 185 -12.50 7.08 -4.92
C PRO A 185 -12.33 5.61 -4.51
N SER A 186 -11.72 5.35 -3.36
CA SER A 186 -11.38 3.99 -2.92
C SER A 186 -12.61 3.10 -2.83
N GLY A 187 -13.77 3.65 -2.45
CA GLY A 187 -15.03 2.91 -2.44
C GLY A 187 -15.47 2.43 -3.83
N THR A 188 -15.20 3.23 -4.88
CA THR A 188 -15.42 2.81 -6.27
C THR A 188 -14.48 1.69 -6.66
N VAL A 189 -13.21 1.75 -6.25
CA VAL A 189 -12.21 0.70 -6.57
C VAL A 189 -12.63 -0.66 -6.01
N VAL A 190 -13.11 -0.71 -4.77
CA VAL A 190 -13.52 -1.96 -4.11
C VAL A 190 -14.82 -2.54 -4.68
N THR A 191 -15.70 -1.69 -5.21
CA THR A 191 -17.01 -2.11 -5.73
C THR A 191 -17.03 -2.39 -7.24
N GLN A 192 -15.98 -1.98 -7.97
CA GLN A 192 -15.86 -2.17 -9.41
C GLN A 192 -15.00 -3.39 -9.76
N ILE A 193 -15.14 -3.84 -11.01
CA ILE A 193 -14.29 -4.91 -11.55
C ILE A 193 -12.87 -4.36 -11.75
N LEU A 194 -11.89 -5.06 -11.15
CA LEU A 194 -10.47 -4.77 -11.30
C LEU A 194 -9.87 -5.67 -12.38
N GLN A 195 -9.30 -5.06 -13.41
CA GLN A 195 -8.49 -5.78 -14.40
C GLN A 195 -7.03 -5.47 -14.18
N LYS A 196 -6.25 -6.47 -13.77
CA LYS A 196 -4.80 -6.38 -13.61
C LYS A 196 -4.10 -6.99 -14.82
N ALA A 197 -3.21 -6.23 -15.46
CA ALA A 197 -2.40 -6.76 -16.56
C ALA A 197 -1.47 -7.87 -16.04
N LYS A 198 -1.42 -9.00 -16.75
CA LYS A 198 -0.42 -10.03 -16.47
C LYS A 198 0.93 -9.58 -17.04
N PRO A 199 2.06 -9.90 -16.40
CA PRO A 199 3.36 -9.72 -17.02
C PRO A 199 3.37 -10.47 -18.36
N LYS A 200 3.95 -9.86 -19.41
CA LYS A 200 4.16 -10.54 -20.69
C LYS A 200 4.93 -11.82 -20.41
N LYS A 201 4.34 -12.97 -20.70
CA LYS A 201 5.08 -14.23 -20.72
C LYS A 201 6.07 -14.12 -21.88
N THR A 202 7.35 -13.94 -21.58
CA THR A 202 8.38 -14.27 -22.57
C THR A 202 8.25 -15.77 -22.87
N PRO A 203 8.16 -16.17 -24.15
CA PRO A 203 8.21 -17.57 -24.52
C PRO A 203 9.45 -18.19 -23.90
N LYS A 204 9.33 -19.39 -23.32
CA LYS A 204 10.54 -20.11 -22.88
C LYS A 204 11.33 -20.50 -24.13
N PRO A 205 12.66 -20.29 -24.17
CA PRO A 205 13.47 -20.70 -25.31
C PRO A 205 13.31 -22.20 -25.57
N VAL A 206 13.12 -22.58 -26.83
CA VAL A 206 12.89 -23.96 -27.26
C VAL A 206 14.16 -24.78 -27.01
N PRO A 207 14.10 -25.94 -26.31
CA PRO A 207 15.26 -26.81 -26.15
C PRO A 207 15.83 -27.23 -27.50
N THR A 208 17.16 -27.25 -27.63
CA THR A 208 17.84 -27.67 -28.86
C THR A 208 18.73 -28.88 -28.63
N VAL A 209 18.99 -29.62 -29.71
CA VAL A 209 19.95 -30.73 -29.76
C VAL A 209 20.97 -30.39 -30.83
N LEU A 210 22.24 -30.32 -30.42
CA LEU A 210 23.38 -30.13 -31.31
C LEU A 210 24.07 -31.47 -31.52
N VAL A 211 24.23 -31.87 -32.77
CA VAL A 211 24.91 -33.12 -33.17
C VAL A 211 26.10 -32.77 -34.04
N LEU A 212 27.25 -33.34 -33.72
CA LEU A 212 28.45 -33.31 -34.56
C LEU A 212 28.58 -34.65 -35.28
N ASN A 213 28.83 -34.61 -36.58
CA ASN A 213 29.12 -35.81 -37.37
C ASN A 213 30.45 -36.43 -36.92
N PRO A 214 30.67 -37.73 -37.19
CA PRO A 214 31.91 -38.40 -36.84
C PRO A 214 33.15 -37.68 -37.38
N LEU A 215 34.15 -37.54 -36.52
CA LEU A 215 35.44 -36.91 -36.82
C LEU A 215 36.52 -37.97 -37.03
N PRO A 216 37.60 -37.66 -37.76
CA PRO A 216 38.73 -38.58 -37.91
C PRO A 216 39.41 -38.84 -36.55
N GLU A 217 39.83 -40.08 -36.30
CA GLU A 217 40.56 -40.45 -35.08
C GLU A 217 41.98 -39.85 -35.05
N SER A 218 42.55 -39.55 -36.22
CA SER A 218 43.85 -38.91 -36.33
C SER A 218 43.95 -37.99 -37.56
N ALA A 219 44.83 -36.99 -37.48
CA ALA A 219 45.08 -36.03 -38.55
C ALA A 219 46.57 -35.65 -38.61
N GLU A 220 47.06 -35.32 -39.80
CA GLU A 220 48.41 -34.79 -39.99
C GLU A 220 48.44 -33.28 -39.67
N PRO A 221 49.54 -32.75 -39.10
CA PRO A 221 49.71 -31.31 -38.93
C PRO A 221 49.53 -30.56 -40.26
N GLY A 222 48.72 -29.51 -40.25
CA GLY A 222 48.39 -28.68 -41.42
C GLY A 222 47.26 -29.21 -42.30
N SER A 223 46.79 -30.45 -42.07
CA SER A 223 45.63 -31.00 -42.78
C SER A 223 44.33 -30.29 -42.37
N THR A 224 43.32 -30.30 -43.24
CA THR A 224 42.03 -29.63 -42.96
C THR A 224 41.03 -30.62 -42.37
N ILE A 225 40.56 -30.33 -41.16
CA ILE A 225 39.49 -31.08 -40.51
C ILE A 225 38.17 -30.33 -40.75
N LYS A 226 37.15 -31.05 -41.23
CA LYS A 226 35.81 -30.51 -41.43
C LYS A 226 34.90 -30.89 -40.26
N PHE A 227 34.44 -29.89 -39.54
CA PHE A 227 33.43 -30.02 -38.52
C PHE A 227 32.07 -29.81 -39.18
N THR A 228 31.34 -30.91 -39.38
CA THR A 228 29.97 -30.87 -39.90
C THR A 228 29.01 -31.39 -38.85
N GLY A 229 27.78 -30.88 -38.87
CA GLY A 229 26.78 -31.30 -37.91
C GLY A 229 25.45 -30.63 -38.14
N LYS A 230 24.52 -30.80 -37.20
CA LYS A 230 23.18 -30.24 -37.28
C LYS A 230 22.69 -29.75 -35.93
N LEU A 231 22.01 -28.62 -35.93
CA LEU A 231 21.28 -28.10 -34.78
C LEU A 231 19.77 -28.18 -35.07
N THR A 232 19.04 -28.85 -34.19
CA THR A 232 17.58 -29.00 -34.30
C THR A 232 16.89 -28.67 -32.98
N GLU A 233 15.60 -28.33 -33.05
CA GLU A 233 14.73 -28.34 -31.88
C GLU A 233 14.65 -29.75 -31.30
N ALA A 234 14.72 -29.88 -29.98
CA ALA A 234 14.80 -31.18 -29.30
C ALA A 234 13.51 -32.00 -29.41
N GLU A 235 12.35 -31.33 -29.41
CA GLU A 235 11.06 -32.00 -29.41
C GLU A 235 10.51 -32.23 -30.82
N THR A 236 10.64 -31.24 -31.71
CA THR A 236 10.04 -31.29 -33.04
C THR A 236 11.00 -31.79 -34.12
N GLY A 237 12.32 -31.78 -33.85
CA GLY A 237 13.35 -32.07 -34.85
C GLY A 237 13.49 -31.02 -35.95
N LYS A 238 12.78 -29.88 -35.84
CA LYS A 238 12.89 -28.79 -36.82
C LYS A 238 14.29 -28.20 -36.85
N PRO A 239 14.80 -27.81 -38.03
CA PRO A 239 16.12 -27.18 -38.14
C PRO A 239 16.14 -25.81 -37.46
N VAL A 240 17.29 -25.46 -36.85
CA VAL A 240 17.53 -24.14 -36.26
C VAL A 240 18.51 -23.38 -37.15
N PRO A 241 18.04 -22.50 -38.06
CA PRO A 241 18.88 -21.80 -39.01
C PRO A 241 19.46 -20.50 -38.47
N ASN A 242 20.50 -19.98 -39.12
CA ASN A 242 21.06 -18.65 -38.89
C ASN A 242 21.55 -18.40 -37.44
N VAL A 243 22.01 -19.43 -36.73
CA VAL A 243 22.61 -19.29 -35.41
C VAL A 243 24.07 -19.72 -35.39
N THR A 244 24.86 -19.09 -34.51
CA THR A 244 26.29 -19.38 -34.40
C THR A 244 26.53 -20.67 -33.60
N VAL A 245 27.23 -21.61 -34.22
CA VAL A 245 27.80 -22.78 -33.55
C VAL A 245 29.31 -22.58 -33.44
N LYS A 246 29.86 -22.81 -32.25
CA LYS A 246 31.29 -22.73 -31.97
C LYS A 246 31.86 -24.13 -31.83
N ILE A 247 33.02 -24.37 -32.44
CA ILE A 247 33.84 -25.55 -32.20
C ILE A 247 34.96 -25.14 -31.26
N LEU A 248 35.01 -25.81 -30.11
CA LEU A 248 35.90 -25.48 -29.01
C LEU A 248 36.81 -26.67 -28.74
N GLU A 249 38.06 -26.37 -28.40
CA GLU A 249 38.99 -27.29 -27.76
C GLU A 249 38.78 -27.25 -26.26
N LYS A 250 38.79 -28.40 -25.61
CA LYS A 250 38.60 -28.51 -24.17
C LYS A 250 39.94 -28.34 -23.48
N ASP A 251 40.02 -27.32 -22.63
CA ASP A 251 41.17 -27.07 -21.78
C ASP A 251 40.82 -27.09 -20.30
N ILE A 252 41.86 -27.23 -19.47
CA ILE A 252 41.73 -27.24 -18.00
C ILE A 252 41.18 -25.91 -17.49
N MET A 253 41.67 -24.79 -18.02
CA MET A 253 41.34 -23.45 -17.52
C MET A 253 40.31 -22.73 -18.39
N ARG A 254 40.50 -22.73 -19.71
CA ARG A 254 39.63 -21.99 -20.63
C ARG A 254 39.66 -22.64 -22.00
N ASP A 255 38.50 -23.11 -22.43
CA ASP A 255 38.31 -23.73 -23.73
C ASP A 255 38.62 -22.74 -24.87
N ASP A 256 39.53 -23.15 -25.75
CA ASP A 256 39.95 -22.36 -26.90
C ASP A 256 38.99 -22.49 -28.09
N LEU A 257 38.68 -21.36 -28.74
CA LEU A 257 37.83 -21.35 -29.93
C LEU A 257 38.64 -21.73 -31.16
N LEU A 258 38.40 -22.93 -31.67
CA LEU A 258 39.03 -23.39 -32.91
C LEU A 258 38.44 -22.69 -34.13
N VAL A 259 37.10 -22.70 -34.23
CA VAL A 259 36.37 -22.10 -35.35
C VAL A 259 34.92 -21.86 -34.95
N SER A 260 34.27 -20.87 -35.55
CA SER A 260 32.82 -20.65 -35.45
C SER A 260 32.19 -20.63 -36.83
N THR A 261 30.96 -21.13 -36.92
CA THR A 261 30.17 -21.13 -38.15
C THR A 261 28.71 -20.80 -37.85
N VAL A 262 27.91 -20.61 -38.89
CA VAL A 262 26.48 -20.31 -38.80
C VAL A 262 25.70 -21.47 -39.41
N THR A 263 24.61 -21.87 -38.78
CA THR A 263 23.73 -22.91 -39.33
C THR A 263 23.01 -22.43 -40.58
N GLU A 264 22.91 -23.30 -41.59
CA GLU A 264 22.17 -23.07 -42.82
C GLU A 264 20.64 -23.20 -42.60
N ALA A 265 19.86 -22.95 -43.65
CA ALA A 265 18.39 -23.00 -43.61
C ALA A 265 17.84 -24.36 -43.12
N ASP A 266 18.59 -25.44 -43.34
CA ASP A 266 18.26 -26.79 -42.92
C ASP A 266 18.87 -27.18 -41.56
N GLY A 267 19.47 -26.22 -40.84
CA GLY A 267 20.08 -26.40 -39.53
C GLY A 267 21.45 -27.08 -39.55
N GLN A 268 21.97 -27.44 -40.73
CA GLN A 268 23.32 -27.97 -40.85
C GLN A 268 24.36 -26.87 -40.68
N PHE A 269 25.54 -27.24 -40.23
CA PHE A 269 26.68 -26.32 -40.20
C PHE A 269 27.93 -27.02 -40.73
N ASN A 270 28.82 -26.22 -41.30
CA ASN A 270 30.12 -26.66 -41.78
C ASN A 270 31.17 -25.64 -41.36
N ALA A 271 32.23 -26.11 -40.72
CA ALA A 271 33.40 -25.31 -40.38
C ALA A 271 34.67 -26.09 -40.72
N GLU A 272 35.68 -25.39 -41.22
CA GLU A 272 36.97 -25.98 -41.54
C GLU A 272 38.04 -25.42 -40.60
N TRP A 273 38.88 -26.30 -40.07
CA TRP A 273 40.00 -25.93 -39.21
C TRP A 273 41.26 -26.62 -39.70
N LYS A 274 42.39 -25.91 -39.68
CA LYS A 274 43.69 -26.51 -39.98
C LYS A 274 44.23 -27.16 -38.71
N ALA A 275 44.41 -28.48 -38.78
CA ALA A 275 44.96 -29.28 -37.70
C ALA A 275 46.31 -28.71 -37.27
N ALA A 276 46.38 -28.17 -36.07
CA ALA A 276 47.59 -27.68 -35.45
C ALA A 276 47.78 -28.40 -34.12
N ARG A 277 49.04 -28.58 -33.71
CA ARG A 277 49.32 -28.93 -32.32
C ARG A 277 49.15 -27.67 -31.49
N THR A 278 48.14 -27.67 -30.65
CA THR A 278 47.84 -26.58 -29.71
C THR A 278 48.53 -26.81 -28.37
N ASP A 279 48.76 -28.08 -27.99
CA ASP A 279 49.28 -28.48 -26.68
C ASP A 279 50.59 -29.30 -26.72
N LEU A 280 51.14 -29.56 -25.53
CA LEU A 280 52.20 -30.55 -25.29
C LEU A 280 51.70 -32.00 -25.48
N ASP A 281 50.39 -32.20 -25.55
CA ASP A 281 49.76 -33.48 -25.81
C ASP A 281 49.55 -33.70 -27.32
N ASP A 282 49.56 -34.95 -27.74
CA ASP A 282 49.38 -35.33 -29.14
C ASP A 282 47.89 -35.38 -29.54
N THR A 283 46.98 -34.92 -28.68
CA THR A 283 45.52 -35.03 -28.85
C THR A 283 44.79 -33.72 -28.63
N VAL A 284 43.79 -33.45 -29.46
CA VAL A 284 42.89 -32.29 -29.38
C VAL A 284 41.50 -32.78 -29.00
N GLU A 285 40.97 -32.30 -27.87
CA GLU A 285 39.64 -32.65 -27.37
C GLU A 285 38.60 -31.62 -27.86
N VAL A 286 37.83 -31.96 -28.90
CA VAL A 286 36.92 -31.02 -29.56
C VAL A 286 35.45 -31.27 -29.24
N TYR A 287 34.68 -30.21 -29.12
CA TYR A 287 33.22 -30.29 -29.03
C TYR A 287 32.56 -29.06 -29.67
N ALA A 288 31.31 -29.22 -30.11
CA ALA A 288 30.51 -28.11 -30.63
C ALA A 288 29.57 -27.56 -29.55
N LYS A 289 29.38 -26.25 -29.56
CA LYS A 289 28.54 -25.53 -28.60
C LYS A 289 27.69 -24.46 -29.29
N PHE A 290 26.41 -24.45 -28.96
CA PHE A 290 25.48 -23.37 -29.24
C PHE A 290 25.12 -22.69 -27.91
N GLU A 291 25.35 -21.37 -27.80
CA GLU A 291 25.15 -20.61 -26.55
C GLU A 291 23.69 -20.28 -26.24
N GLY A 292 22.77 -20.52 -27.17
CA GLY A 292 21.36 -20.11 -27.05
C GLY A 292 21.12 -18.65 -27.44
N ASN A 293 19.85 -18.29 -27.56
CA ASN A 293 19.35 -16.94 -27.78
C ASN A 293 17.95 -16.78 -27.16
N GLU A 294 17.21 -15.71 -27.51
CA GLU A 294 15.86 -15.46 -27.00
C GLU A 294 14.86 -16.58 -27.39
N ASP A 295 15.08 -17.22 -28.53
CA ASP A 295 14.17 -18.21 -29.10
C ASP A 295 14.54 -19.66 -28.76
N TYR A 296 15.84 -19.93 -28.58
CA TYR A 296 16.39 -21.28 -28.48
C TYR A 296 17.34 -21.42 -27.28
N ARG A 297 17.23 -22.56 -26.59
CA ARG A 297 18.10 -22.90 -25.47
C ARG A 297 19.47 -23.36 -25.96
N ARG A 298 20.51 -23.07 -25.19
CA ARG A 298 21.87 -23.58 -25.40
C ARG A 298 21.93 -25.11 -25.44
N SER A 299 22.84 -25.65 -26.23
CA SER A 299 23.15 -27.08 -26.29
C SER A 299 24.61 -27.30 -26.69
N GLN A 300 25.15 -28.48 -26.39
CA GLN A 300 26.52 -28.85 -26.74
C GLN A 300 26.60 -30.34 -27.04
N THR A 301 27.59 -30.72 -27.82
CA THR A 301 27.85 -32.12 -28.15
C THR A 301 28.66 -32.79 -27.05
N LYS A 302 28.81 -34.11 -27.14
CA LYS A 302 29.90 -34.81 -26.46
C LYS A 302 31.26 -34.34 -27.00
N GLN A 303 32.31 -34.63 -26.25
CA GLN A 303 33.69 -34.41 -26.68
C GLN A 303 34.13 -35.53 -27.63
N TYR A 304 35.00 -35.17 -28.56
CA TYR A 304 35.65 -36.05 -29.50
C TYR A 304 37.15 -35.81 -29.40
N VAL A 305 37.96 -36.87 -29.48
CA VAL A 305 39.41 -36.78 -29.38
C VAL A 305 40.01 -37.03 -30.75
N ILE A 306 40.88 -36.14 -31.21
CA ILE A 306 41.60 -36.27 -32.47
C ILE A 306 43.09 -36.32 -32.17
N LYS A 307 43.79 -37.36 -32.62
CA LYS A 307 45.24 -37.47 -32.46
C LYS A 307 45.99 -36.78 -33.59
N ILE A 308 46.86 -35.82 -33.28
CA ILE A 308 47.68 -35.11 -34.26
C ILE A 308 49.06 -35.76 -34.37
N ALA A 309 49.37 -36.31 -35.55
CA ALA A 309 50.63 -37.01 -35.82
C ALA A 309 51.86 -36.12 -35.55
N LYS A 310 53.00 -36.72 -35.21
CA LYS A 310 54.27 -35.98 -35.07
C LYS A 310 54.75 -35.56 -36.46
N GLN A 311 55.12 -34.29 -36.58
CA GLN A 311 55.78 -33.79 -37.78
C GLN A 311 57.09 -34.56 -37.94
N THR A 312 57.25 -35.30 -39.05
CA THR A 312 58.51 -35.98 -39.34
C THR A 312 59.50 -34.90 -39.76
N GLU A 313 60.52 -34.64 -38.95
CA GLU A 313 61.62 -33.75 -39.34
C GLU A 313 62.29 -34.37 -40.58
N SER A 314 62.09 -33.75 -41.75
CA SER A 314 62.92 -34.02 -42.92
C SER A 314 64.31 -33.44 -42.65
N ALA A 315 65.30 -34.32 -42.61
CA ALA A 315 66.73 -34.02 -42.46
C ALA A 315 67.25 -33.04 -43.52
#